data_AF-A0A945WJW1-F1
#
_entry.id   AF-A0A945WJW1-F1
#
_cell.length_a   1.000
_cell.length_b   1.000
_cell.length_c   1.000
_cell.angle_alpha   90.00
_cell.angle_beta   90.00
_cell.angle_gamma   90.00
#
_symmetry.space_group_name_H-M   'P 1'
#
loop_
_entity.id
_entity.type
_entity.pdbx_description
1 polymer ?
#
loop_
_entity_poly.entity_id
_entity_poly.type
_entity_poly.pdbx_seq_one_letter_code
_entity_poly.pdbx_strand_id
1 'polypeptide(L)'
;MRLARWDGAQWSDEGNGGTTGNTTAGTLTSNGTVTSFSPFTLGALGGGNPLPVTWLKFDAKLEGEETNLEWATGSEINCEGFYVERASFTGEYEEIGYVNSDAIGGYSNANLFYSFVDRHPAQGNNYYRIKQVDFNGD
;
A
#
# COMPACT_ATOMS: atom_id res chain seq x y z
N MET A 1 -6.52 -2.09 15.26
CA MET A 1 -5.37 -2.80 14.65
C MET A 1 -4.87 -3.86 15.63
N ARG A 2 -4.54 -5.04 15.12
CA ARG A 2 -4.06 -6.21 15.87
C ARG A 2 -2.91 -6.84 15.09
N LEU A 3 -1.98 -7.49 15.79
CA LEU A 3 -0.93 -8.28 15.16
C LEU A 3 -1.51 -9.62 14.74
N ALA A 4 -1.29 -10.01 13.49
CA ALA A 4 -1.54 -11.36 13.03
C ALA A 4 -0.21 -12.01 12.63
N ARG A 5 -0.09 -13.30 12.90
CA ARG A 5 1.12 -14.08 12.66
C ARG A 5 0.78 -15.35 11.89
N TRP A 6 1.57 -15.65 10.87
CA TRP A 6 1.39 -16.89 10.10
C TRP A 6 1.89 -18.09 10.92
N ASP A 7 1.02 -19.06 11.19
CA ASP A 7 1.36 -20.26 11.98
C ASP A 7 1.84 -21.46 11.16
N GLY A 8 1.91 -21.31 9.82
CA GLY A 8 2.21 -22.39 8.88
C GLY A 8 0.99 -22.90 8.11
N ALA A 9 -0.22 -22.60 8.56
CA ALA A 9 -1.47 -23.00 7.92
C ALA A 9 -2.49 -21.86 7.78
N GLN A 10 -2.53 -20.93 8.73
CA GLN A 10 -3.44 -19.79 8.75
C GLN A 10 -2.80 -18.57 9.43
N TRP A 11 -3.48 -17.43 9.28
CA TRP A 11 -3.17 -16.23 10.06
C TRP A 11 -3.80 -16.35 11.44
N SER A 12 -2.95 -16.45 12.47
CA SER A 12 -3.34 -16.46 13.88
C SER A 12 -3.33 -15.04 14.44
N ASP A 13 -4.39 -14.66 15.15
CA ASP A 13 -4.52 -13.36 15.82
C ASP A 13 -3.71 -13.34 17.13
N GLU A 14 -2.61 -12.59 17.14
CA GLU A 14 -1.71 -12.41 18.29
C GLU A 14 -2.12 -11.22 19.17
N GLY A 15 -3.26 -10.59 18.87
CA GLY A 15 -3.86 -9.53 19.66
C GLY A 15 -3.19 -8.16 19.51
N ASN A 16 -3.51 -7.28 20.45
CA ASN A 16 -2.90 -5.97 20.62
C ASN A 16 -2.60 -5.76 22.11
N GLY A 17 -1.34 -5.91 22.49
CA GLY A 17 -0.82 -5.67 23.85
C GLY A 17 -0.46 -4.21 24.12
N GLY A 18 -0.64 -3.32 23.13
CA GLY A 18 -0.41 -1.90 23.24
C GLY A 18 -0.02 -1.27 21.90
N THR A 19 -0.46 -0.03 21.68
CA THR A 19 -0.06 0.80 20.54
C THR A 19 0.54 2.10 21.04
N THR A 20 1.66 2.52 20.45
CA THR A 20 2.23 3.85 20.65
C THR A 20 2.51 4.49 19.29
N GLY A 21 2.58 5.82 19.21
CA GLY A 21 2.94 6.52 17.98
C GLY A 21 1.97 7.61 17.54
N ASN A 22 2.18 8.10 16.32
CA ASN A 22 1.37 9.08 15.61
C ASN A 22 1.01 8.54 14.19
N THR A 23 0.51 9.41 13.31
CA THR A 23 0.11 9.04 11.93
C THR A 23 1.30 8.63 11.05
N THR A 24 2.53 9.04 11.38
CA THR A 24 3.72 8.79 10.57
C THR A 24 4.56 7.59 11.08
N ALA A 25 4.53 7.31 12.38
CA ALA A 25 5.30 6.22 12.98
C ALA A 25 4.70 5.74 14.29
N GLY A 26 4.85 4.45 14.57
CA GLY A 26 4.39 3.85 15.82
C GLY A 26 4.85 2.43 16.04
N THR A 27 4.47 1.88 17.19
CA THR A 27 4.71 0.49 17.55
C THR A 27 3.40 -0.19 17.91
N LEU A 28 3.30 -1.48 17.59
CA LEU A 28 2.23 -2.36 18.04
C LEU A 28 2.86 -3.59 18.69
N THR A 29 2.49 -3.85 19.94
CA THR A 29 3.00 -4.98 20.71
C THR A 29 1.99 -6.12 20.65
N SER A 30 2.46 -7.37 20.50
CA SER A 30 1.58 -8.54 20.61
C SER A 30 0.98 -8.64 22.02
N ASN A 31 -0.22 -9.19 22.15
CA ASN A 31 -0.86 -9.40 23.46
C ASN A 31 -0.27 -10.61 24.21
N GLY A 32 0.45 -11.48 23.51
CA GLY A 32 1.13 -12.66 24.06
C GLY A 32 2.59 -12.77 23.62
N THR A 33 3.35 -13.62 24.32
CA THR A 33 4.74 -13.94 23.98
C THR A 33 4.79 -14.74 22.69
N VAL A 34 5.41 -14.18 21.66
CA VAL A 34 5.71 -14.91 20.43
C VAL A 34 7.06 -15.61 20.59
N THR A 35 7.04 -16.94 20.59
CA THR A 35 8.22 -17.77 20.90
C THR A 35 8.95 -18.30 19.66
N SER A 36 8.41 -18.06 18.46
CA SER A 36 9.02 -18.43 17.19
C SER A 36 8.83 -17.35 16.13
N PHE A 37 9.84 -17.18 15.27
CA PHE A 37 9.76 -16.23 14.17
C PHE A 37 8.92 -16.79 13.03
N SER A 38 8.06 -15.95 12.45
CA SER A 38 7.28 -16.20 11.25
C SER A 38 6.85 -14.86 10.63
N PRO A 39 6.28 -14.82 9.41
CA PRO A 39 5.70 -13.60 8.88
C PRO A 39 4.64 -13.01 9.82
N PHE A 40 4.67 -11.68 9.95
CA PHE A 40 3.70 -10.89 10.72
C PHE A 40 2.98 -9.91 9.78
N THR A 41 1.72 -9.61 10.09
CA THR A 41 0.92 -8.60 9.40
C THR A 41 0.03 -7.86 10.39
N LEU A 42 -0.59 -6.76 9.95
CA LEU A 42 -1.54 -5.97 10.74
C LEU A 42 -2.96 -6.24 10.24
N GLY A 43 -3.88 -6.52 11.16
CA GLY A 43 -5.28 -6.80 10.88
C GLY A 43 -6.27 -6.04 11.76
N ALA A 44 -7.56 -6.10 11.44
CA ALA A 44 -8.64 -5.51 12.23
C ALA A 44 -9.83 -6.49 12.32
N LEU A 45 -10.45 -6.63 13.50
CA LEU A 45 -11.67 -7.45 13.70
C LEU A 45 -12.98 -6.67 13.50
N GLY A 46 -12.90 -5.39 13.15
CA GLY A 46 -14.03 -4.54 12.83
C GLY A 46 -13.71 -3.67 11.63
N GLY A 47 -14.74 -3.20 10.90
CA GLY A 47 -14.63 -2.49 9.62
C GLY A 47 -13.83 -1.18 9.61
N GLY A 48 -13.19 -0.80 10.72
CA GLY A 48 -12.11 0.18 10.73
C GLY A 48 -10.78 -0.50 10.43
N ASN A 49 -10.53 -0.80 9.15
CA ASN A 49 -9.18 -1.06 8.68
C ASN A 49 -8.52 0.31 8.47
N PRO A 50 -7.44 0.66 9.19
CA PRO A 50 -6.80 1.97 9.04
C PRO A 50 -6.03 2.13 7.73
N LEU A 51 -6.12 1.16 6.81
CA LEU A 51 -5.61 1.30 5.46
C LEU A 51 -6.60 2.18 4.68
N PRO A 52 -6.22 3.41 4.33
CA PRO A 52 -7.15 4.36 3.73
C PRO A 52 -7.52 3.97 2.29
N VAL A 53 -6.76 3.06 1.66
CA VAL A 53 -7.10 2.43 0.37
C VAL A 53 -7.07 0.90 0.46
N THR A 54 -8.09 0.25 -0.10
CA THR A 54 -8.10 -1.20 -0.35
C THR A 54 -7.61 -1.46 -1.78
N TRP A 55 -6.47 -2.13 -1.93
CA TRP A 55 -5.89 -2.46 -3.23
C TRP A 55 -6.48 -3.75 -3.82
N LEU A 56 -6.88 -3.70 -5.08
CA LEU A 56 -7.39 -4.87 -5.81
C LEU A 56 -6.33 -5.49 -6.72
N LYS A 57 -5.58 -4.65 -7.44
CA LYS A 57 -4.50 -5.08 -8.34
C LYS A 57 -3.47 -3.97 -8.53
N PHE A 58 -2.24 -4.37 -8.85
CA PHE A 58 -1.19 -3.52 -9.41
C PHE A 58 -0.44 -4.36 -10.44
N ASP A 59 -0.30 -3.84 -11.65
CA ASP A 59 0.44 -4.46 -12.75
C ASP A 59 1.30 -3.41 -13.46
N ALA A 60 2.46 -3.84 -13.96
CA ALA A 60 3.39 -2.99 -14.70
C ALA A 60 3.96 -3.80 -15.87
N LYS A 61 3.71 -3.32 -17.09
CA LYS A 61 4.06 -4.04 -18.32
C LYS A 61 4.84 -3.14 -19.26
N LEU A 62 6.00 -3.62 -19.68
CA LEU A 62 6.80 -2.97 -20.72
C LEU A 62 6.14 -3.18 -22.10
N GLU A 63 5.83 -2.09 -22.78
CA GLU A 63 5.26 -2.06 -24.13
C GLU A 63 6.14 -1.18 -25.03
N GLY A 64 7.03 -1.82 -25.79
CA GLY A 64 8.05 -1.11 -26.57
C GLY A 64 9.12 -0.52 -25.65
N GLU A 65 9.26 0.80 -25.66
CA GLU A 65 10.21 1.55 -24.83
C GLU A 65 9.55 2.20 -23.60
N GLU A 66 8.24 2.04 -23.43
CA GLU A 66 7.47 2.63 -22.33
C GLU A 66 6.94 1.52 -21.40
N THR A 67 6.79 1.81 -20.11
CA THR A 67 6.11 0.89 -19.17
C THR A 67 4.73 1.43 -18.84
N ASN A 68 3.69 0.64 -19.10
CA ASN A 68 2.32 0.93 -18.69
C ASN A 68 2.06 0.32 -17.31
N LEU A 69 1.67 1.16 -16.36
CA LEU A 69 1.28 0.78 -15.01
C LEU A 69 -0.23 0.88 -14.90
N GLU A 70 -0.86 -0.14 -14.33
CA GLU A 70 -2.29 -0.18 -14.06
C GLU A 70 -2.56 -0.64 -12.64
N TRP A 71 -3.48 0.03 -11.95
CA TRP A 71 -3.95 -0.41 -10.65
C TRP A 71 -5.43 -0.19 -10.48
N ALA A 72 -5.98 -0.89 -9.48
CA ALA A 72 -7.35 -0.67 -9.07
C ALA A 72 -7.47 -0.68 -7.55
N THR A 73 -8.33 0.18 -7.05
CA THR A 73 -8.73 0.27 -5.65
C THR A 73 -10.16 -0.25 -5.52
N GLY A 74 -10.50 -0.86 -4.39
CA GLY A 74 -11.86 -1.32 -4.08
C GLY A 74 -12.60 -0.37 -3.14
N SER A 75 -11.84 0.38 -2.34
CA SER A 75 -12.34 1.45 -1.49
C SER A 75 -11.24 2.47 -1.27
N GLU A 76 -11.61 3.74 -1.14
CA GLU A 76 -10.74 4.86 -0.86
C GLU A 76 -11.38 5.72 0.23
N ILE A 77 -10.59 6.14 1.22
CA ILE A 77 -11.00 6.94 2.36
C ILE A 77 -9.95 8.02 2.53
N ASN A 78 -10.35 9.29 2.43
CA ASN A 78 -9.47 10.44 2.53
C ASN A 78 -8.33 10.48 1.50
N CYS A 79 -8.47 9.78 0.36
CA CYS A 79 -7.42 9.69 -0.65
C CYS A 79 -7.41 10.92 -1.57
N GLU A 80 -6.32 11.69 -1.55
CA GLU A 80 -6.09 12.79 -2.50
C GLU A 80 -5.63 12.26 -3.85
N GLY A 81 -4.75 11.26 -3.83
CA GLY A 81 -4.23 10.62 -5.02
C GLY A 81 -3.04 9.72 -4.74
N PHE A 82 -2.21 9.54 -5.77
CA PHE A 82 -1.18 8.51 -5.81
C PHE A 82 0.09 9.04 -6.45
N TYR A 83 1.20 8.99 -5.70
CA TYR A 83 2.54 9.08 -6.27
C TYR A 83 2.91 7.76 -6.93
N VAL A 84 3.39 7.86 -8.16
CA VAL A 84 3.98 6.76 -8.90
C VAL A 84 5.49 6.86 -8.74
N GLU A 85 6.08 5.84 -8.14
CA GLU A 85 7.51 5.81 -7.89
C GLU A 85 8.16 4.63 -8.62
N ARG A 86 9.37 4.87 -9.12
CA ARG A 86 10.19 3.88 -9.80
C ARG A 86 11.53 3.76 -9.12
N ALA A 87 12.03 2.54 -8.98
CA ALA A 87 13.42 2.28 -8.66
C ALA A 87 14.10 1.55 -9.82
N SER A 88 15.33 1.96 -10.11
CA SER A 88 16.21 1.21 -11.01
C SER A 88 16.89 0.07 -10.25
N PHE A 89 17.89 -0.58 -10.87
CA PHE A 89 18.74 -1.57 -10.20
C PHE A 89 19.41 -1.06 -8.90
N THR A 90 19.56 0.26 -8.73
CA THR A 90 20.10 0.86 -7.50
C THR A 90 19.18 0.69 -6.29
N GLY A 91 17.89 0.40 -6.50
CA GLY A 91 16.90 0.21 -5.44
C GLY A 91 16.38 1.50 -4.80
N GLU A 92 16.89 2.66 -5.21
CA GLU A 92 16.37 3.97 -4.77
C GLU A 92 15.12 4.31 -5.58
N TYR A 93 14.03 4.60 -4.88
CA TYR A 93 12.78 5.03 -5.50
C TYR A 93 12.79 6.53 -5.75
N GLU A 94 12.45 6.92 -6.96
CA GLU A 94 12.18 8.30 -7.38
C GLU A 94 10.71 8.43 -7.78
N GLU A 95 10.11 9.58 -7.48
CA GLU A 95 8.80 9.95 -8.01
C GLU A 95 8.91 10.24 -9.51
N ILE A 96 8.10 9.55 -10.30
CA ILE A 96 8.00 9.74 -11.75
C ILE A 96 6.67 10.37 -12.19
N GLY A 97 5.70 10.46 -11.27
CA GLY A 97 4.44 11.14 -11.54
C GLY A 97 3.45 11.08 -10.39
N TYR A 98 2.34 11.78 -10.57
CA TYR A 98 1.22 11.82 -9.65
C TYR A 98 -0.10 11.63 -10.41
N VAL A 99 -1.00 10.84 -9.83
CA VAL A 99 -2.34 10.58 -10.35
C VAL A 99 -3.35 10.96 -9.27
N ASN A 100 -4.23 11.92 -9.58
CA ASN A 100 -5.33 12.30 -8.68
C ASN A 100 -6.26 11.10 -8.46
N SER A 101 -6.80 10.97 -7.26
CA SER A 101 -7.87 10.03 -6.99
C SER A 101 -9.14 10.42 -7.79
N ASP A 102 -9.83 9.41 -8.32
CA ASP A 102 -11.14 9.58 -8.95
C ASP A 102 -12.27 9.59 -7.90
N ALA A 103 -11.96 9.36 -6.62
CA ALA A 103 -12.92 9.39 -5.54
C ALA A 103 -13.41 10.83 -5.27
N ILE A 104 -14.73 11.01 -5.33
CA ILE A 104 -15.35 12.32 -5.10
C ILE A 104 -15.14 12.72 -3.63
N GLY A 105 -14.35 13.78 -3.43
CA GLY A 105 -13.99 14.26 -2.10
C GLY A 105 -13.09 13.30 -1.31
N GLY A 106 -12.39 12.39 -1.99
CA GLY A 106 -11.47 11.43 -1.37
C GLY A 106 -12.11 10.17 -0.81
N TYR A 107 -13.41 9.97 -1.04
CA TYR A 107 -14.13 8.79 -0.54
C TYR A 107 -14.80 8.02 -1.67
N SER A 108 -14.49 6.73 -1.76
CA SER A 108 -15.13 5.80 -2.69
C SER A 108 -15.27 4.42 -2.03
N ASN A 109 -16.41 3.77 -2.26
CA ASN A 109 -16.59 2.34 -1.94
C ASN A 109 -16.82 1.51 -3.22
N ALA A 110 -16.51 2.10 -4.38
CA ALA A 110 -16.59 1.46 -5.69
C ALA A 110 -15.19 1.18 -6.21
N ASN A 111 -15.10 0.21 -7.12
CA ASN A 111 -13.85 -0.08 -7.80
C ASN A 111 -13.45 1.10 -8.69
N LEU A 112 -12.29 1.69 -8.43
CA LEU A 112 -11.68 2.72 -9.27
C LEU A 112 -10.45 2.16 -9.97
N PHE A 113 -10.22 2.61 -11.21
CA PHE A 113 -9.19 2.06 -12.09
C PHE A 113 -8.32 3.19 -12.58
N TYR A 114 -7.01 3.00 -12.44
CA TYR A 114 -6.02 4.01 -12.72
C TYR A 114 -4.95 3.47 -13.65
N SER A 115 -4.31 4.38 -14.38
CA SER A 115 -3.18 4.06 -15.25
C SER A 115 -2.14 5.17 -15.24
N PHE A 116 -0.89 4.79 -15.46
CA PHE A 116 0.22 5.71 -15.62
C PHE A 116 1.24 5.13 -16.62
N VAL A 117 1.81 5.99 -17.48
CA VAL A 117 2.82 5.57 -18.45
C VAL A 117 4.17 6.15 -18.08
N ASP A 118 5.12 5.29 -17.73
CA ASP A 118 6.53 5.65 -17.67
C ASP A 118 7.11 5.64 -19.09
N ARG A 119 7.36 6.83 -19.63
CA ARG A 119 7.89 7.01 -21.00
C ARG A 119 9.40 6.86 -21.11
N HIS A 120 10.11 6.82 -19.98
CA HIS A 120 11.57 6.78 -19.96
C HIS A 120 12.09 5.78 -18.91
N PRO A 121 11.65 4.51 -18.95
CA PRO A 121 12.10 3.50 -18.00
C PRO A 121 13.63 3.39 -18.03
N ALA A 122 14.24 3.17 -16.86
CA ALA A 122 15.68 3.01 -16.77
C ALA A 122 16.12 1.74 -17.53
N GLN A 123 17.35 1.72 -18.01
CA GLN A 123 17.87 0.53 -18.68
C GLN A 123 17.98 -0.64 -17.69
N GLY A 124 17.43 -1.80 -18.06
CA GLY A 124 17.44 -3.00 -17.23
C GLY A 124 16.17 -3.16 -16.40
N ASN A 125 16.32 -3.68 -15.17
CA ASN A 125 15.18 -3.92 -14.30
C ASN A 125 14.66 -2.62 -13.69
N ASN A 126 13.35 -2.41 -13.79
CA ASN A 126 12.63 -1.33 -13.13
C ASN A 126 11.65 -1.95 -12.13
N TYR A 127 11.55 -1.34 -10.96
CA TYR A 127 10.61 -1.69 -9.92
C TYR A 127 9.67 -0.51 -9.72
N TYR A 128 8.38 -0.78 -9.60
CA TYR A 128 7.38 0.27 -9.46
C TYR A 128 6.59 0.06 -8.18
N ARG A 129 6.21 1.17 -7.55
CA ARG A 129 5.25 1.15 -6.45
C ARG A 129 4.32 2.35 -6.56
N ILE A 130 3.13 2.19 -5.98
CA ILE A 130 2.17 3.28 -5.82
C ILE A 130 2.17 3.68 -4.35
N LYS A 131 2.32 4.97 -4.09
CA LYS A 131 2.23 5.56 -2.76
C LYS A 131 1.00 6.45 -2.72
N GLN A 132 0.03 6.09 -1.91
CA GLN A 132 -1.14 6.93 -1.64
C GLN A 132 -0.73 8.23 -0.93
N VAL A 133 -1.50 9.29 -1.18
CA VAL A 133 -1.47 10.56 -0.45
C VAL A 133 -2.87 10.85 0.08
N ASP A 134 -2.97 11.25 1.33
CA ASP A 134 -4.23 11.69 1.93
C ASP A 134 -4.41 13.22 1.88
N PHE A 135 -5.64 13.73 1.92
CA PHE A 135 -5.92 15.18 1.89
C PHE A 135 -5.31 16.00 3.05
N ASN A 136 -4.85 15.32 4.12
CA ASN A 136 -4.11 15.92 5.23
C ASN A 136 -2.59 15.84 5.06
N GLY A 137 -2.08 15.34 3.93
CA GLY A 137 -0.65 15.28 3.59
C GLY A 137 0.13 14.18 4.33
N ASP A 138 -0.55 13.20 4.90
CA ASP A 138 0.05 11.97 5.45
C ASP A 138 0.16 10.87 4.36
#